data_AF-A0AAV6G5U0-F1
#
_entry.id   AF-A0AAV6G5U0-F1
#
_cell.length_a   1.000
_cell.length_b   1.000
_cell.length_c   1.000
_cell.angle_alpha   90.00
_cell.angle_beta   90.00
_cell.angle_gamma   90.00
#
_symmetry.space_group_name_H-M   'P 1'
#
loop_
_entity.id
_entity.type
_entity.pdbx_description
1 polymer ?
#
loop_
_entity_poly.entity_id
_entity_poly.type
_entity_poly.pdbx_seq_one_letter_code
_entity_poly.pdbx_strand_id
1 'polypeptide(L)'
;VTCVEDIPDDDLTSTSSTVETSLPHADHHYDQRPLPLEEQLQEARKTITSQEEEPEKLRNNRFFLERFQCDDRLIMFYTGFKDYLTLMAVFMALKPTAENMVGWSQAKRLKQADQPIIRKGFQEQSLPLIDQFFLFLCRLRQGFLVQ
;
A
#
# COMPACT_ATOMS: atom_id res chain seq x y z
N VAL A 1 72.75 -11.95 -6.47
CA VAL A 1 72.48 -10.51 -6.63
C VAL A 1 71.27 -10.23 -5.74
N THR A 2 71.42 -9.90 -4.44
CA THR A 2 71.67 -8.55 -3.85
C THR A 2 70.65 -7.53 -4.39
N CYS A 3 69.88 -6.74 -3.65
CA CYS A 3 69.87 -6.37 -2.24
C CYS A 3 68.48 -5.80 -1.87
N VAL A 4 68.25 -5.76 -0.57
CA VAL A 4 67.28 -4.95 0.18
C VAL A 4 67.63 -3.47 0.02
N GLU A 5 66.65 -2.56 -0.07
CA GLU A 5 66.79 -1.19 0.42
C GLU A 5 65.50 -0.71 1.12
N ASP A 6 65.67 -0.40 2.40
CA ASP A 6 64.78 0.29 3.33
C ASP A 6 64.90 1.84 3.17
N ILE A 7 63.78 2.56 3.40
CA ILE A 7 63.54 3.73 4.32
C ILE A 7 64.56 4.91 4.24
N PRO A 8 64.21 6.25 4.24
CA PRO A 8 63.48 6.92 5.35
C PRO A 8 62.66 8.22 5.09
N ASP A 9 61.86 8.52 6.12
CA ASP A 9 61.51 9.78 6.79
C ASP A 9 61.48 11.13 6.05
N ASP A 10 60.40 11.89 6.25
CA ASP A 10 60.58 13.27 6.72
C ASP A 10 59.47 13.70 7.68
N ASP A 11 59.91 14.32 8.76
CA ASP A 11 59.21 14.76 9.96
C ASP A 11 58.82 16.26 9.82
N LEU A 12 58.17 16.80 10.86
CA LEU A 12 58.18 18.22 11.29
C LEU A 12 56.94 19.12 11.01
N THR A 13 56.10 19.14 12.06
CA THR A 13 55.77 20.29 12.93
C THR A 13 54.83 21.45 12.52
N SER A 14 53.76 21.55 13.32
CA SER A 14 53.30 22.74 14.08
C SER A 14 52.77 23.98 13.34
N THR A 15 51.48 24.28 13.55
CA THR A 15 51.04 25.63 13.96
C THR A 15 49.66 25.61 14.62
N SER A 16 49.61 26.20 15.82
CA SER A 16 48.42 26.44 16.64
C SER A 16 47.52 27.52 16.04
N SER A 17 46.20 27.36 16.14
CA SER A 17 45.30 28.47 16.47
C SER A 17 43.95 27.98 16.98
N THR A 18 43.74 28.24 18.26
CA THR A 18 42.48 28.25 18.98
C THR A 18 41.44 29.14 18.31
N VAL A 19 40.27 28.57 17.98
CA VAL A 19 39.02 29.34 17.90
C VAL A 19 37.98 28.58 18.72
N GLU A 20 37.86 29.01 19.97
CA GLU A 20 36.81 28.65 20.90
C GLU A 20 35.47 29.11 20.30
N THR A 21 34.74 28.19 19.67
CA THR A 21 33.38 28.46 19.22
C THR A 21 32.45 27.76 20.20
N SER A 22 31.89 28.54 21.11
CA SER A 22 30.84 28.11 22.04
C SER A 22 29.65 27.57 21.24
N LEU A 23 29.50 26.24 21.25
CA LEU A 23 28.35 25.56 20.66
C LEU A 23 27.12 25.81 21.55
N PRO A 24 25.98 26.25 20.98
CA PRO A 24 24.73 26.28 21.72
C PRO A 24 24.37 24.84 22.09
N HIS A 25 24.42 24.52 23.39
CA HIS A 25 23.85 23.29 23.93
C HIS A 25 22.32 23.38 23.77
N ALA A 26 21.86 23.06 22.55
CA ALA A 26 20.51 22.60 22.34
C ALA A 26 20.40 21.25 23.03
N ASP A 27 19.41 21.13 23.92
CA ASP A 27 18.99 19.92 24.64
C ASP A 27 18.72 18.76 23.69
N HIS A 28 19.78 18.21 23.13
CA HIS A 28 19.71 16.97 22.42
C HIS A 28 19.84 15.87 23.47
N HIS A 29 18.76 15.13 23.66
CA HIS A 29 18.69 13.89 24.42
C HIS A 29 19.60 12.80 23.81
N TYR A 30 20.89 13.06 23.64
CA TYR A 30 21.89 12.07 23.20
C TYR A 30 22.27 11.11 24.34
N ASP A 31 21.88 11.41 25.58
CA ASP A 31 22.28 10.64 26.77
C ASP A 31 21.34 9.48 27.12
N GLN A 32 20.32 9.20 26.29
CA GLN A 32 19.54 7.98 26.47
C GLN A 32 20.38 6.79 26.02
N ARG A 33 20.98 6.09 27.01
CA ARG A 33 21.60 4.79 26.79
C ARG A 33 20.59 3.93 26.02
N PRO A 34 20.95 3.39 24.85
CA PRO A 34 20.05 2.52 24.10
C PRO A 34 19.59 1.41 25.04
N LEU A 35 18.29 1.15 25.05
CA LEU A 35 17.75 -0.02 25.75
C LEU A 35 18.59 -1.26 25.38
N PRO A 36 18.81 -2.20 26.31
CA PRO A 36 19.49 -3.44 26.01
C PRO A 36 19.00 -4.04 24.69
N LEU A 37 19.90 -4.59 23.87
CA LEU A 37 19.55 -5.08 22.53
C LEU A 37 18.36 -6.06 22.53
N GLU A 38 18.25 -6.87 23.58
CA GLU A 38 17.12 -7.79 23.79
C GLU A 38 15.79 -7.04 23.98
N GLU A 39 15.79 -5.94 24.72
CA GLU A 39 14.62 -5.10 24.97
C GLU A 39 14.20 -4.35 23.69
N GLN A 40 15.17 -3.88 22.90
CA GLN A 40 14.91 -3.30 21.57
C GLN A 40 14.30 -4.33 20.61
N LEU A 41 14.82 -5.56 20.60
CA LEU A 41 14.24 -6.64 19.79
C LEU A 41 12.84 -7.00 20.24
N GLN A 42 12.59 -7.01 21.54
CA GLN A 42 11.26 -7.27 22.09
C GLN A 42 10.26 -6.16 21.74
N GLU A 43 10.66 -4.89 21.84
CA GLU A 43 9.83 -3.74 21.49
C GLU A 43 9.55 -3.67 19.99
N ALA A 44 10.56 -3.92 19.16
CA ALA A 44 10.41 -4.01 17.72
C ALA A 44 9.45 -5.14 17.33
N ARG A 45 9.60 -6.34 17.90
CA ARG A 45 8.69 -7.46 17.66
C ARG A 45 7.25 -7.14 18.06
N LYS A 46 7.04 -6.52 19.23
CA LYS A 46 5.71 -6.08 19.68
C LYS A 46 5.08 -5.08 18.71
N THR A 47 5.87 -4.13 18.24
CA THR A 47 5.42 -3.10 17.30
C THR A 47 5.04 -3.74 15.96
N ILE A 48 5.86 -4.66 15.46
CA ILE A 48 5.57 -5.43 14.24
C ILE A 48 4.26 -6.21 14.40
N THR A 49 4.09 -6.96 15.49
CA THR A 49 2.86 -7.72 15.71
C THR A 49 1.63 -6.82 15.80
N SER A 50 1.74 -5.67 16.47
CA SER A 50 0.64 -4.69 16.58
C SER A 50 0.30 -4.08 15.22
N GLN A 51 1.33 -3.73 14.44
CA GLN A 51 1.19 -3.17 13.09
C GLN A 51 0.63 -4.19 12.08
N GLU A 52 0.87 -5.49 12.28
CA GLU A 52 0.32 -6.56 11.43
C GLU A 52 -1.16 -6.87 11.76
N GLU A 53 -1.59 -6.67 13.00
CA GLU A 53 -2.98 -6.90 13.41
C GLU A 53 -3.95 -5.81 12.90
N GLU A 54 -3.53 -4.55 12.87
CA GLU A 54 -4.32 -3.43 12.39
C GLU A 54 -4.85 -3.59 10.95
N PRO A 55 -4.04 -3.91 9.93
CA PRO A 55 -4.50 -4.05 8.56
C PRO A 55 -5.51 -5.19 8.41
N GLU A 56 -5.33 -6.32 9.09
CA GLU A 56 -6.29 -7.43 9.05
C GLU A 56 -7.63 -7.07 9.69
N LYS A 57 -7.62 -6.36 10.83
CA LYS A 57 -8.85 -5.82 11.44
C LYS A 57 -9.56 -4.84 10.49
N LEU A 58 -8.81 -3.94 9.86
CA LEU A 58 -9.35 -2.98 8.89
C LEU A 58 -9.85 -3.65 7.61
N ARG A 59 -9.21 -4.73 7.15
CA ARG A 59 -9.68 -5.54 6.01
C ARG A 59 -11.00 -6.24 6.33
N ASN A 60 -11.09 -6.87 7.51
CA ASN A 60 -12.31 -7.56 7.94
C ASN A 60 -13.49 -6.62 8.22
N ASN A 61 -13.21 -5.37 8.59
CA ASN A 61 -14.24 -4.34 8.77
C ASN A 61 -14.78 -3.79 7.44
N ARG A 62 -14.09 -3.98 6.32
CA ARG A 62 -14.57 -3.51 5.02
C ARG A 62 -15.65 -4.43 4.46
N PHE A 63 -16.70 -3.82 3.90
CA PHE A 63 -17.80 -4.53 3.26
C PHE A 63 -17.41 -4.90 1.82
N PHE A 64 -16.51 -5.88 1.68
CA PHE A 64 -16.01 -6.38 0.40
C PHE A 64 -16.30 -7.86 0.22
N LEU A 65 -16.17 -8.35 -1.02
CA LEU A 65 -16.57 -9.71 -1.36
C LEU A 65 -15.75 -10.76 -0.59
N GLU A 66 -14.48 -10.48 -0.33
CA GLU A 66 -13.55 -11.35 0.40
C GLU A 66 -14.11 -11.83 1.75
N ARG A 67 -14.88 -10.98 2.45
CA ARG A 67 -15.48 -11.31 3.74
C ARG A 67 -16.56 -12.39 3.66
N PHE A 68 -17.22 -12.51 2.52
CA PHE A 68 -18.39 -13.39 2.34
C PHE A 68 -18.09 -14.64 1.51
N GLN A 69 -16.88 -14.76 0.96
CA GLN A 69 -16.52 -15.81 0.02
C GLN A 69 -16.65 -17.24 0.57
N CYS A 70 -16.61 -17.41 1.89
CA CYS A 70 -16.73 -18.71 2.56
C CYS A 70 -18.17 -19.05 3.01
N ASP A 71 -19.15 -18.15 2.82
CA ASP A 71 -20.55 -18.40 3.19
C ASP A 71 -21.47 -18.20 1.99
N ASP A 72 -21.81 -19.30 1.32
CA ASP A 72 -22.67 -19.31 0.15
C ASP A 72 -24.06 -18.72 0.44
N ARG A 73 -24.56 -18.78 1.67
CA ARG A 73 -25.86 -18.18 2.03
C ARG A 73 -25.79 -16.67 1.99
N LEU A 74 -24.68 -16.08 2.45
CA LEU A 74 -24.46 -14.64 2.38
C LEU A 74 -24.23 -14.19 0.93
N ILE A 75 -23.49 -14.97 0.13
CA ILE A 75 -23.34 -14.71 -1.30
C ILE A 75 -24.70 -14.68 -1.99
N MET A 76 -25.55 -15.69 -1.76
CA MET A 76 -26.89 -15.75 -2.32
C MET A 76 -27.77 -14.60 -1.84
N PHE A 77 -27.69 -14.24 -0.57
CA PHE A 77 -28.45 -13.12 -0.01
C PHE A 77 -28.10 -11.79 -0.68
N TYR A 78 -26.81 -11.46 -0.78
CA TYR A 78 -26.36 -10.16 -1.30
C TYR A 78 -26.39 -10.07 -2.83
N THR A 79 -26.04 -11.15 -3.52
CA THR A 79 -25.82 -11.13 -4.97
C THR A 79 -26.89 -11.84 -5.78
N GLY A 80 -27.63 -12.76 -5.15
CA GLY A 80 -28.59 -13.65 -5.83
C GLY A 80 -27.96 -14.89 -6.48
N PHE A 81 -26.63 -15.01 -6.53
CA PHE A 81 -25.96 -16.22 -7.03
C PHE A 81 -25.95 -17.33 -5.98
N LYS A 82 -26.07 -18.58 -6.42
CA LYS A 82 -26.17 -19.74 -5.51
C LYS A 82 -24.96 -19.94 -4.60
N ASP A 83 -23.76 -19.65 -5.09
CA ASP A 83 -22.48 -19.87 -4.41
C ASP A 83 -21.41 -18.91 -4.95
N TYR A 84 -20.30 -18.79 -4.21
CA TYR A 84 -19.19 -17.92 -4.58
C TYR A 84 -18.56 -18.30 -5.93
N LEU A 85 -18.48 -19.60 -6.23
CA LEU A 85 -17.86 -20.10 -7.46
C LEU A 85 -18.64 -19.65 -8.71
N THR A 86 -19.97 -19.66 -8.63
CA THR A 86 -20.85 -19.24 -9.72
C THR A 86 -20.76 -17.74 -9.95
N LEU A 87 -20.77 -16.95 -8.87
CA LEU A 87 -20.51 -15.52 -8.95
C LEU A 87 -19.17 -15.23 -9.64
N MET A 88 -18.12 -15.95 -9.24
CA MET A 88 -16.78 -15.76 -9.80
C MET A 88 -16.69 -16.19 -11.27
N ALA A 89 -17.36 -17.28 -11.66
CA ALA A 89 -17.40 -17.72 -13.05
C ALA A 89 -18.04 -16.65 -13.95
N VAL A 90 -19.13 -16.05 -13.51
CA VAL A 90 -19.80 -14.95 -14.22
C VAL A 90 -18.89 -13.72 -14.28
N PHE A 91 -18.28 -13.35 -13.16
CA PHE A 91 -17.33 -12.23 -13.13
C PHE A 91 -16.18 -12.43 -14.13
N MET A 92 -15.57 -13.62 -14.16
CA MET A 92 -14.46 -13.91 -15.08
C MET A 92 -14.88 -13.86 -16.55
N ALA A 93 -16.11 -14.28 -16.86
CA ALA A 93 -16.65 -14.16 -18.22
C ALA A 93 -16.85 -12.69 -18.64
N LEU A 94 -17.25 -11.82 -17.69
CA LEU A 94 -17.52 -10.40 -17.95
C LEU A 94 -16.29 -9.49 -17.84
N LYS A 95 -15.30 -9.89 -17.04
CA LYS A 95 -14.07 -9.15 -16.74
C LYS A 95 -13.40 -8.53 -17.98
N PRO A 96 -13.14 -9.25 -19.09
CA PRO A 96 -12.45 -8.67 -20.24
C PRO A 96 -13.23 -7.51 -20.89
N THR A 97 -14.56 -7.55 -20.85
CA THR A 97 -15.38 -6.45 -21.34
C THR A 97 -15.38 -5.29 -20.35
N ALA A 98 -15.51 -5.59 -19.06
CA ALA A 98 -15.57 -4.59 -17.99
C ALA A 98 -14.27 -3.80 -17.81
N GLU A 99 -13.10 -4.43 -17.97
CA GLU A 99 -11.80 -3.74 -17.90
C GLU A 99 -11.61 -2.69 -19.00
N ASN A 100 -12.28 -2.88 -20.14
CA ASN A 100 -12.27 -1.97 -21.27
C ASN A 100 -13.42 -0.94 -21.24
N MET A 101 -14.30 -0.99 -20.22
CA MET A 101 -15.39 -0.03 -20.10
C MET A 101 -14.86 1.36 -19.73
N VAL A 102 -15.38 2.36 -20.42
CA VAL A 102 -15.06 3.77 -20.21
C VAL A 102 -16.17 4.39 -19.38
N GLY A 103 -15.81 5.04 -18.27
CA GLY A 103 -16.78 5.73 -17.43
C GLY A 103 -17.48 6.86 -18.21
N TRP A 104 -18.74 7.17 -17.86
CA TRP A 104 -19.52 8.21 -18.56
C TRP A 104 -18.81 9.57 -18.60
N SER A 105 -18.09 9.92 -17.54
CA SER A 105 -17.25 11.14 -17.47
C SER A 105 -16.10 11.10 -18.48
N GLN A 106 -15.41 9.98 -18.62
CA GLN A 106 -14.36 9.77 -19.61
C GLN A 106 -14.93 9.78 -21.04
N ALA A 107 -16.09 9.16 -21.26
CA ALA A 107 -16.79 9.18 -22.54
C ALA A 107 -17.23 10.61 -22.93
N LYS A 108 -17.65 11.43 -21.95
CA LYS A 108 -17.96 12.85 -22.17
C LYS A 108 -16.73 13.66 -22.58
N ARG A 109 -15.57 13.43 -21.93
CA ARG A 109 -14.30 14.05 -22.35
C ARG A 109 -13.86 13.58 -23.73
N LEU A 110 -14.05 12.31 -24.05
CA LEU A 110 -13.72 11.74 -25.37
C LEU A 110 -14.58 12.36 -26.48
N LYS A 111 -15.85 12.66 -26.20
CA LYS A 111 -16.72 13.40 -27.14
C LYS A 111 -16.33 14.88 -27.30
N GLN A 112 -15.58 15.44 -26.35
CA GLN A 112 -15.19 16.85 -26.35
C GLN A 112 -13.75 17.09 -26.85
N ALA A 113 -12.95 16.04 -27.02
CA ALA A 113 -11.56 16.15 -27.44
C ALA A 113 -11.29 15.24 -28.65
N ASP A 114 -10.92 15.83 -29.79
CA ASP A 114 -10.43 15.16 -31.02
C ASP A 114 -9.02 14.54 -30.84
N GLN A 115 -8.59 14.29 -29.61
CA GLN A 115 -7.27 13.77 -29.29
C GLN A 115 -7.36 12.29 -28.89
N PRO A 116 -6.40 11.43 -29.28
CA PRO A 116 -6.36 10.04 -28.85
C PRO A 116 -6.02 9.98 -27.36
N ILE A 117 -7.05 9.98 -26.51
CA ILE A 117 -6.86 9.82 -25.08
C ILE A 117 -6.41 8.38 -24.84
N ILE A 118 -5.18 8.23 -24.34
CA ILE A 118 -4.67 6.96 -23.80
C ILE A 118 -5.76 6.38 -22.90
N ARG A 119 -6.24 5.18 -23.24
CA ARG A 119 -7.18 4.40 -22.42
C ARG A 119 -6.49 3.99 -21.13
N LYS A 120 -6.17 4.96 -20.26
CA LYS A 120 -6.13 4.67 -18.84
C LYS A 120 -7.55 4.26 -18.53
N GLY A 121 -7.74 2.95 -18.36
CA GLY A 121 -8.97 2.39 -17.83
C GLY A 121 -9.34 3.08 -16.53
N PHE A 122 -10.34 2.59 -15.85
CA PHE A 122 -10.79 3.06 -14.54
C PHE A 122 -9.69 2.94 -13.45
N GLN A 123 -8.58 3.68 -13.58
CA GLN A 123 -7.31 3.56 -12.84
C GLN A 123 -7.25 4.51 -11.65
N GLU A 124 -8.25 5.39 -11.52
CA GLU A 124 -8.49 6.24 -10.34
C GLU A 124 -9.50 5.60 -9.37
N GLN A 125 -9.73 4.30 -9.50
CA GLN A 125 -10.61 3.58 -8.59
C GLN A 125 -9.80 3.13 -7.38
N SER A 126 -10.11 3.69 -6.21
CA SER A 126 -9.59 3.14 -4.94
C SER A 126 -10.12 1.73 -4.65
N LEU A 127 -10.97 1.16 -5.52
CA LEU A 127 -11.71 -0.08 -5.30
C LEU A 127 -11.48 -1.10 -6.44
N PRO A 128 -11.13 -2.37 -6.13
CA PRO A 128 -11.00 -3.42 -7.13
C PRO A 128 -12.28 -3.65 -7.95
N LEU A 129 -12.11 -4.09 -9.22
CA LEU A 129 -13.23 -4.32 -10.13
C LEU A 129 -14.22 -5.38 -9.63
N ILE A 130 -13.73 -6.41 -8.93
CA ILE A 130 -14.57 -7.44 -8.33
C ILE A 130 -15.47 -6.86 -7.23
N ASP A 131 -14.95 -5.96 -6.41
CA ASP A 131 -15.71 -5.32 -5.34
C ASP A 131 -16.72 -4.32 -5.91
N GLN A 132 -16.36 -3.60 -6.98
CA GLN A 132 -17.32 -2.77 -7.73
C GLN A 132 -18.48 -3.62 -8.26
N PHE A 133 -18.19 -4.77 -8.86
CA PHE A 133 -19.20 -5.70 -9.36
C PHE A 133 -20.08 -6.25 -8.22
N PHE A 134 -19.47 -6.63 -7.10
CA PHE A 134 -20.20 -7.09 -5.91
C PHE A 134 -21.16 -6.02 -5.36
N LEU A 135 -20.70 -4.78 -5.21
CA LEU A 135 -21.53 -3.67 -4.73
C LEU A 135 -22.68 -3.36 -5.70
N PHE A 136 -22.42 -3.43 -7.01
CA PHE A 136 -23.45 -3.30 -8.03
C PHE A 136 -24.54 -4.37 -7.87
N LEU A 137 -24.16 -5.64 -7.69
CA LEU A 137 -25.11 -6.73 -7.45
C LEU A 137 -25.91 -6.53 -6.15
N CYS A 138 -25.26 -6.10 -5.07
CA CYS A 138 -25.94 -5.76 -3.81
C CYS A 138 -27.02 -4.70 -4.05
N ARG A 139 -26.71 -3.67 -4.85
CA ARG A 139 -27.65 -2.61 -5.18
C ARG A 139 -28.78 -3.10 -6.08
N LEU A 140 -28.48 -3.95 -7.06
CA LEU A 140 -29.49 -4.60 -7.89
C LEU A 140 -30.46 -5.45 -7.06
N ARG A 141 -29.94 -6.16 -6.05
CA ARG A 141 -30.76 -7.05 -5.20
C ARG A 141 -31.73 -6.28 -4.31
N GLN A 142 -31.36 -5.08 -3.87
CA GLN A 142 -32.24 -4.16 -3.15
C GLN A 142 -33.39 -3.63 -4.03
N GLY A 143 -33.29 -3.78 -5.36
CA GLY A 143 -34.22 -3.22 -6.32
C GLY A 143 -33.92 -1.76 -6.64
N PHE A 144 -34.31 -1.32 -7.83
CA PHE A 144 -34.35 0.10 -8.13
C PHE A 144 -35.61 0.67 -7.48
N LEU A 145 -35.45 1.58 -6.51
CA LEU A 145 -36.54 2.49 -6.19
C LEU A 145 -36.79 3.30 -7.46
N VAL A 146 -37.92 3.02 -8.11
CA VAL A 146 -38.44 3.89 -9.16
C VAL A 146 -38.66 5.24 -8.48
N GLN A 147 -37.77 6.20 -8.73
CA GLN A 147 -37.95 7.59 -8.32
C GLN A 147 -38.80 8.31 -9.37
#